data_AF-A0A7J3S9U2-F1
#
_entry.id   AF-A0A7J3S9U2-F1
#
_cell.length_a   1.000
_cell.length_b   1.000
_cell.length_c   1.000
_cell.angle_alpha   90.00
_cell.angle_beta   90.00
_cell.angle_gamma   90.00
#
_symmetry.space_group_name_H-M   'P 1'
#
loop_
_entity.id
_entity.type
_entity.pdbx_description
1 polymer ?
#
loop_
_entity_poly.entity_id
_entity_poly.type
_entity_poly.pdbx_seq_one_letter_code
_entity_poly.pdbx_strand_id
1 'polypeptide(L)'
;MLRHMLSAQFAVQGIPTSQRSVESQYWFALLVELGLVLVVRCSGLDESSEQKFYINFWRYGKDLMVVACDSEILGAKLESGDLKIIVSKEFYGGMLVDSREALNYLKSASIMNIIGVRIVKLALEAGLIHKDAIITIGGQPHAQFIRVNL
;
A
#
# COMPACT_ATOMS: atom_id res chain seq x y z
N MET A 1 39.04 -6.87 5.05
CA MET A 1 38.30 -6.32 6.21
C MET A 1 37.67 -4.96 5.91
N LEU A 2 38.44 -3.95 5.47
CA LEU A 2 37.94 -2.59 5.15
C LEU A 2 36.82 -2.54 4.08
N ARG A 3 36.88 -3.41 3.07
CA ARG A 3 35.87 -3.48 1.99
C ARG A 3 34.52 -4.07 2.45
N HIS A 4 34.52 -4.89 3.50
CA HIS A 4 33.29 -5.42 4.10
C HIS A 4 32.64 -4.41 5.06
N MET A 5 33.45 -3.56 5.72
CA MET A 5 32.94 -2.47 6.56
C MET A 5 32.25 -1.38 5.74
N LEU A 6 32.81 -1.02 4.58
CA LEU A 6 32.21 -0.05 3.66
C LEU A 6 30.84 -0.53 3.14
N SER A 7 30.70 -1.80 2.77
CA SER A 7 29.40 -2.37 2.35
C SER A 7 28.35 -2.38 3.46
N ALA A 8 28.77 -2.55 4.73
CA ALA A 8 27.87 -2.45 5.87
C ALA A 8 27.44 -0.98 6.13
N GLN A 9 28.35 -0.02 5.95
CA GLN A 9 28.04 1.41 6.08
C GLN A 9 27.01 1.90 5.07
N PHE A 10 27.10 1.50 3.79
CA PHE A 10 26.09 1.85 2.77
C PHE A 10 24.72 1.26 3.09
N ALA A 11 24.64 0.04 3.64
CA ALA A 11 23.38 -0.55 4.07
C ALA A 11 22.75 0.20 5.26
N VAL A 12 23.57 0.72 6.17
CA VAL A 12 23.11 1.48 7.33
C VAL A 12 22.53 2.84 6.94
N GLN A 13 23.07 3.51 5.91
CA GLN A 13 22.61 4.84 5.48
C GLN A 13 21.13 4.90 5.01
N GLY A 14 20.49 3.76 4.72
CA GLY A 14 19.07 3.66 4.40
C GLY A 14 18.15 3.20 5.55
N ILE A 15 18.69 2.81 6.71
CA ILE A 15 17.91 2.26 7.83
C ILE A 15 17.52 3.39 8.79
N PRO A 16 16.22 3.55 9.15
CA PRO A 16 15.76 4.49 10.15
C PRO A 16 16.53 4.34 11.47
N THR A 17 16.83 5.45 12.14
CA THR A 17 17.65 5.48 13.36
C THR A 17 17.12 4.56 14.47
N SER A 18 15.81 4.32 14.50
CA SER A 18 15.12 3.44 15.45
C SER A 18 15.42 1.95 15.28
N GLN A 19 16.03 1.52 14.18
CA GLN A 19 16.29 0.10 13.87
C GLN A 19 17.78 -0.29 13.84
N ARG A 20 18.68 0.59 14.29
CA ARG A 20 20.13 0.31 14.32
C ARG A 20 20.58 -0.24 15.68
N SER A 21 21.52 -1.18 15.68
CA SER A 21 22.18 -1.65 16.91
C SER A 21 22.85 -0.47 17.64
N VAL A 22 22.82 -0.48 18.98
CA VAL A 22 23.28 0.64 19.83
C VAL A 22 24.73 1.05 19.49
N GLU A 23 25.60 0.08 19.23
CA GLU A 23 27.00 0.30 18.86
C GLU A 23 27.15 1.00 17.49
N SER A 24 26.26 0.72 16.54
CA SER A 24 26.23 1.39 15.23
C SER A 24 25.77 2.85 15.32
N GLN A 25 25.03 3.22 16.38
CA GLN A 25 24.52 4.58 16.56
C GLN A 25 25.64 5.55 16.99
N TYR A 26 26.57 5.11 17.85
CA TYR A 26 27.70 5.92 18.30
C TYR A 26 28.68 6.25 17.17
N TRP A 27 29.03 5.26 16.35
CA TRP A 27 29.87 5.48 15.16
C TRP A 27 29.20 6.40 14.16
N PHE A 28 27.87 6.32 14.02
CA PHE A 28 27.14 7.23 13.12
C PHE A 28 27.11 8.66 13.65
N ALA A 29 26.94 8.86 14.96
CA ALA A 29 26.99 10.19 15.59
C ALA A 29 28.38 10.85 15.40
N LEU A 30 29.46 10.11 15.65
CA LEU A 30 30.83 10.61 15.49
C LEU A 30 31.14 10.98 14.04
N LEU A 31 30.66 10.20 13.06
CA LEU A 31 30.83 10.51 11.64
C LEU A 31 30.06 11.76 11.18
N VAL A 32 28.94 12.09 11.84
CA VAL A 32 28.18 13.32 11.60
C VAL A 32 28.89 14.53 12.23
N GLU A 33 29.41 14.40 13.46
CA GLU A 33 30.18 15.47 14.12
C GLU A 33 31.47 15.82 13.39
N LEU A 34 32.15 14.81 12.85
CA LEU A 34 33.38 14.98 12.06
C LEU A 34 33.12 15.42 10.60
N GLY A 35 31.85 15.61 10.19
CA GLY A 35 31.48 16.05 8.84
C GLY A 35 31.74 15.04 7.72
N LEU A 36 32.02 13.78 8.07
CA LEU A 36 32.30 12.69 7.11
C LEU A 36 31.02 12.08 6.53
N VAL A 37 29.88 12.30 7.17
CA VAL A 37 28.56 11.87 6.70
C VAL A 37 27.61 13.06 6.66
N LEU A 38 27.13 13.39 5.46
CA LEU A 38 26.05 14.36 5.27
C LEU A 38 24.72 13.69 5.59
N VAL A 39 24.07 14.10 6.68
CA VAL A 39 22.67 13.73 6.94
C VAL A 39 21.80 14.65 6.08
N VAL A 40 21.41 14.17 4.90
CA VAL A 40 20.32 14.81 4.17
C VAL A 40 19.05 14.52 4.95
N ARG A 41 18.51 15.54 5.62
CA ARG A 41 17.19 15.47 6.21
C ARG A 41 16.22 15.40 5.04
N CYS A 42 15.75 14.21 4.68
CA CYS A 42 14.62 14.07 3.77
C CYS A 42 13.39 14.66 4.48
N SER A 43 13.16 15.95 4.32
CA SER A 43 11.88 16.59 4.56
C SER A 43 10.95 16.14 3.44
N GLY A 44 10.28 15.02 3.67
CA GLY A 44 9.40 14.37 2.70
C GLY A 44 8.63 13.20 3.31
N LEU A 45 8.18 13.33 4.55
CA LEU A 45 6.97 12.64 4.99
C LEU A 45 5.91 13.72 5.00
N ASP A 46 5.35 13.94 3.81
CA ASP A 46 4.19 14.80 3.62
C ASP A 46 3.10 14.33 4.59
N GLU A 47 2.51 15.28 5.32
CA GLU A 47 1.38 15.03 6.20
C GLU A 47 0.27 14.43 5.35
N SER A 48 0.13 13.10 5.39
CA SER A 48 -0.86 12.43 4.59
C SER A 48 -2.22 12.93 5.04
N SER A 49 -2.91 13.68 4.18
CA SER A 49 -4.37 13.65 4.14
C SER A 49 -4.77 12.19 4.33
N GLU A 50 -5.38 11.88 5.46
CA GLU A 50 -5.68 10.50 5.89
C GLU A 50 -6.31 9.76 4.71
N GLN A 51 -5.56 8.86 4.07
CA GLN A 51 -6.07 8.18 2.87
C GLN A 51 -7.20 7.27 3.35
N LYS A 52 -8.43 7.63 2.99
CA LYS A 52 -9.61 6.85 3.35
C LYS A 52 -10.07 5.99 2.18
N PHE A 53 -10.59 4.82 2.54
CA PHE A 53 -11.12 3.80 1.64
C PHE A 53 -12.46 3.33 2.14
N TYR A 54 -13.41 3.12 1.24
CA TYR A 54 -14.60 2.35 1.58
C TYR A 54 -14.33 0.87 1.38
N ILE A 55 -14.72 0.04 2.35
CA ILE A 55 -14.62 -1.41 2.29
C ILE A 55 -15.95 -2.05 2.63
N ASN A 56 -16.35 -3.05 1.84
CA ASN A 56 -17.45 -3.95 2.17
C ASN A 56 -16.99 -5.40 2.01
N PHE A 57 -17.66 -6.33 2.71
CA PHE A 57 -17.27 -7.74 2.67
C PHE A 57 -18.43 -8.68 2.91
N TRP A 58 -18.31 -9.88 2.35
CA TRP A 58 -19.27 -10.97 2.53
C TRP A 58 -18.55 -12.30 2.72
N ARG A 59 -19.12 -13.13 3.59
CA ARG A 59 -18.65 -14.49 3.82
C ARG A 59 -19.58 -15.48 3.12
N TYR A 60 -19.01 -16.30 2.24
CA TYR A 60 -19.70 -17.38 1.54
C TYR A 60 -19.01 -18.70 1.86
N GLY A 61 -19.54 -19.43 2.83
CA GLY A 61 -18.88 -20.64 3.35
C GLY A 61 -17.48 -20.32 3.88
N LYS A 62 -16.45 -20.92 3.27
CA LYS A 62 -15.04 -20.67 3.63
C LYS A 62 -14.46 -19.40 3.00
N ASP A 63 -15.12 -18.83 2.00
CA ASP A 63 -14.58 -17.72 1.23
C ASP A 63 -15.01 -16.36 1.79
N LEU A 64 -14.06 -15.42 1.79
CA LEU A 64 -14.29 -14.03 2.15
C LEU A 64 -14.12 -13.16 0.90
N MET A 65 -15.21 -12.55 0.46
CA MET A 65 -15.19 -11.52 -0.58
C MET A 65 -14.97 -10.16 0.07
N VAL A 66 -13.96 -9.43 -0.38
CA VAL A 66 -13.67 -8.06 0.05
C VAL A 66 -13.72 -7.15 -1.18
N VAL A 67 -14.47 -6.06 -1.07
CA VAL A 67 -14.51 -5.01 -2.08
C VAL A 67 -14.01 -3.72 -1.47
N ALA A 68 -13.24 -2.95 -2.23
CA ALA A 68 -12.73 -1.67 -1.73
C ALA A 68 -12.59 -0.61 -2.82
N CYS A 69 -12.84 0.65 -2.46
CA CYS A 69 -12.58 1.77 -3.35
C CYS A 69 -11.98 2.97 -2.63
N ASP A 70 -11.30 3.83 -3.40
CA ASP A 70 -10.90 5.16 -2.94
C ASP A 70 -12.16 5.95 -2.51
N SER A 71 -12.07 6.69 -1.40
CA SER A 71 -13.26 7.33 -0.80
C SER A 71 -13.99 8.31 -1.72
N GLU A 72 -13.26 9.04 -2.56
CA GLU A 72 -13.78 10.09 -3.44
C GLU A 72 -14.51 9.57 -4.68
N ILE A 73 -14.36 8.28 -5.02
CA ILE A 73 -15.02 7.68 -6.19
C ILE A 73 -16.27 6.89 -5.81
N LEU A 74 -16.65 6.84 -4.53
CA LEU A 74 -17.92 6.21 -4.12
C LEU A 74 -19.11 6.94 -4.76
N GLY A 75 -19.97 6.18 -5.44
CA GLY A 75 -21.11 6.68 -6.20
C GLY A 75 -20.79 7.08 -7.64
N ALA A 76 -19.51 7.03 -8.06
CA ALA A 76 -19.11 7.36 -9.42
C ALA A 76 -19.65 6.34 -10.44
N LYS A 77 -19.91 6.82 -11.65
CA LYS A 77 -20.15 6.00 -12.84
C LYS A 77 -18.92 6.06 -13.72
N LEU A 78 -18.30 4.92 -13.95
CA LEU A 78 -17.03 4.79 -14.67
C LEU A 78 -17.27 3.97 -15.94
N GLU A 79 -16.78 4.47 -17.07
CA GLU A 79 -17.01 3.86 -18.39
C GLU A 79 -15.69 3.71 -19.16
N SER A 80 -15.52 2.59 -19.87
CA SER A 80 -14.42 2.35 -20.81
C SER A 80 -14.87 1.42 -21.93
N GLY A 81 -15.12 2.01 -23.10
CA GLY A 81 -15.80 1.31 -24.20
C GLY A 81 -17.18 0.83 -23.74
N ASP A 82 -17.42 -0.47 -23.87
CA ASP A 82 -18.68 -1.10 -23.46
C ASP A 82 -18.76 -1.42 -21.96
N LEU A 83 -17.64 -1.33 -21.24
CA LEU A 83 -17.60 -1.64 -19.81
C LEU A 83 -18.11 -0.44 -19.01
N LYS A 84 -19.18 -0.67 -18.23
CA LYS A 84 -19.79 0.34 -17.36
C LYS A 84 -19.89 -0.19 -15.94
N ILE A 85 -19.31 0.53 -14.99
CA ILE A 85 -19.35 0.20 -13.56
C ILE A 85 -19.90 1.38 -12.78
N ILE A 86 -20.78 1.07 -11.84
CA ILE A 86 -21.20 2.01 -10.79
C ILE A 86 -20.50 1.58 -9.51
N VAL A 87 -19.71 2.48 -8.92
CA VAL A 87 -19.07 2.26 -7.61
C VAL A 87 -20.13 2.47 -6.52
N SER A 88 -21.15 1.61 -6.50
CA SER A 88 -22.38 1.86 -5.76
C SER A 88 -22.16 1.82 -4.25
N LYS A 89 -22.95 2.60 -3.50
CA LYS A 89 -22.89 2.62 -2.02
C LYS A 89 -23.28 1.27 -1.44
N GLU A 90 -24.20 0.56 -2.09
CA GLU A 90 -24.70 -0.74 -1.67
C GLU A 90 -23.63 -1.81 -1.79
N PHE A 91 -22.76 -1.72 -2.81
CA PHE A 91 -21.70 -2.70 -3.02
C PHE A 91 -20.40 -2.29 -2.33
N TYR A 92 -19.87 -1.08 -2.57
CA TYR A 92 -18.58 -0.64 -2.01
C TYR A 92 -18.70 0.07 -0.66
N GLY A 93 -19.81 0.75 -0.38
CA GLY A 93 -19.97 1.73 0.71
C GLY A 93 -20.23 1.14 2.10
N GLY A 94 -19.43 0.17 2.53
CA GLY A 94 -19.47 -0.38 3.89
C GLY A 94 -18.78 0.55 4.91
N MET A 95 -17.61 0.16 5.40
CA MET A 95 -16.83 0.91 6.39
C MET A 95 -15.86 1.88 5.71
N LEU A 96 -15.69 3.07 6.29
CA LEU A 96 -14.64 4.01 5.90
C LEU A 96 -13.41 3.79 6.78
N VAL A 97 -12.30 3.36 6.19
CA VAL A 97 -11.09 2.90 6.90
C VAL A 97 -9.84 3.59 6.39
N ASP A 98 -8.75 3.56 7.18
CA ASP A 98 -7.44 4.02 6.75
C ASP A 98 -6.68 2.96 5.91
N SER A 99 -5.48 3.29 5.44
CA SER A 99 -4.64 2.39 4.64
C SER A 99 -4.20 1.12 5.38
N ARG A 100 -3.96 1.22 6.68
CA ARG A 100 -3.50 0.08 7.50
C ARG A 100 -4.63 -0.92 7.68
N GLU A 101 -5.81 -0.45 8.05
CA GLU A 101 -7.02 -1.25 8.18
C GLU A 101 -7.43 -1.84 6.83
N ALA A 102 -7.40 -1.03 5.76
CA ALA A 102 -7.68 -1.51 4.41
C ALA A 102 -6.80 -2.70 4.04
N LEU A 103 -5.49 -2.59 4.23
CA LEU A 103 -4.55 -3.66 3.92
C LEU A 103 -4.83 -4.95 4.72
N ASN A 104 -5.27 -4.85 5.97
CA ASN A 104 -5.65 -6.01 6.78
C ASN A 104 -6.84 -6.75 6.17
N TYR A 105 -7.88 -6.03 5.72
CA TYR A 105 -9.01 -6.63 5.02
C TYR A 105 -8.58 -7.28 3.71
N LEU A 106 -7.80 -6.60 2.87
CA LEU A 106 -7.33 -7.14 1.59
C LEU A 106 -6.54 -8.44 1.76
N LYS A 107 -5.65 -8.53 2.77
CA LYS A 107 -4.88 -9.75 3.08
C LYS A 107 -5.75 -10.94 3.47
N SER A 108 -6.89 -10.68 4.10
CA SER A 108 -7.82 -11.72 4.55
C SER A 108 -8.73 -12.27 3.45
N ALA A 109 -8.84 -11.56 2.33
CA ALA A 109 -9.75 -11.89 1.23
C ALA A 109 -9.39 -13.23 0.57
N SER A 110 -10.39 -14.05 0.26
CA SER A 110 -10.29 -15.11 -0.75
C SER A 110 -10.60 -14.55 -2.14
N ILE A 111 -11.50 -13.57 -2.20
CA ILE A 111 -11.94 -12.90 -3.42
C ILE A 111 -11.81 -11.39 -3.17
N MET A 112 -11.12 -10.67 -4.04
CA MET A 112 -10.94 -9.24 -3.91
C MET A 112 -11.35 -8.53 -5.19
N ASN A 113 -12.11 -7.45 -5.06
CA ASN A 113 -12.46 -6.57 -6.17
C ASN A 113 -12.26 -5.11 -5.74
N ILE A 114 -11.27 -4.45 -6.34
CA ILE A 114 -10.82 -3.13 -5.92
C ILE A 114 -10.75 -2.16 -7.09
N ILE A 115 -11.09 -0.90 -6.83
CA ILE A 115 -11.06 0.18 -7.82
C ILE A 115 -10.63 1.50 -7.19
N GLY A 116 -9.72 2.22 -7.87
CA GLY A 116 -9.17 3.49 -7.38
C GLY A 116 -7.66 3.49 -7.31
N VAL A 117 -7.06 4.65 -7.56
CA VAL A 117 -5.61 4.83 -7.66
C VAL A 117 -4.90 4.38 -6.39
N ARG A 118 -5.38 4.77 -5.22
CA ARG A 118 -4.70 4.51 -3.95
C ARG A 118 -4.90 3.07 -3.50
N ILE A 119 -6.11 2.52 -3.58
CA ILE A 119 -6.39 1.15 -3.11
C ILE A 119 -5.70 0.09 -3.98
N VAL A 120 -5.67 0.30 -5.30
CA VAL A 120 -4.96 -0.61 -6.22
C VAL A 120 -3.45 -0.53 -6.00
N LYS A 121 -2.91 0.68 -5.82
CA LYS A 121 -1.50 0.86 -5.49
C LYS A 121 -1.14 0.15 -4.18
N LEU A 122 -1.96 0.30 -3.14
CA LEU A 122 -1.76 -0.36 -1.85
C LEU A 122 -1.71 -1.90 -1.99
N ALA A 123 -2.62 -2.48 -2.78
CA ALA A 123 -2.64 -3.92 -3.04
C ALA A 123 -1.43 -4.40 -3.84
N LEU A 124 -1.00 -3.61 -4.85
CA LEU A 124 0.15 -3.91 -5.68
C LEU A 124 1.46 -3.88 -4.86
N GLU A 125 1.66 -2.82 -4.08
CA GLU A 125 2.84 -2.66 -3.21
C GLU A 125 2.91 -3.73 -2.12
N ALA A 126 1.75 -4.21 -1.65
CA ALA A 126 1.67 -5.32 -0.71
C ALA A 126 1.85 -6.71 -1.36
N GLY A 127 2.00 -6.80 -2.68
CA GLY A 127 2.15 -8.06 -3.41
C GLY A 127 0.88 -8.92 -3.44
N LEU A 128 -0.29 -8.33 -3.24
CA LEU A 128 -1.58 -9.04 -3.26
C LEU A 128 -2.14 -9.24 -4.67
N ILE A 129 -1.68 -8.43 -5.62
CA ILE A 129 -2.05 -8.49 -7.04
C ILE A 129 -0.81 -8.38 -7.93
N HIS A 130 -0.88 -8.92 -9.14
CA HIS A 130 0.13 -8.72 -10.17
C HIS A 130 -0.19 -7.46 -10.99
N LYS A 131 0.83 -6.74 -11.47
CA LYS A 131 0.65 -5.54 -12.30
C LYS A 131 -0.21 -5.80 -13.56
N ASP A 132 -0.09 -7.01 -14.14
CA ASP A 132 -0.82 -7.38 -15.35
C ASP A 132 -2.31 -7.71 -15.07
N ALA A 133 -2.71 -7.82 -13.81
CA ALA A 133 -4.10 -7.97 -13.40
C ALA A 133 -4.85 -6.63 -13.29
N ILE A 134 -4.16 -5.51 -13.53
CA ILE A 134 -4.72 -4.16 -13.43
C ILE A 134 -5.25 -3.73 -14.80
N ILE A 135 -6.53 -3.39 -14.85
CA ILE A 135 -7.17 -2.74 -16.00
C ILE A 135 -7.60 -1.32 -15.62
N THR A 136 -7.93 -0.49 -16.61
CA THR A 136 -8.44 0.87 -16.38
C THR A 136 -9.91 0.97 -16.79
N ILE A 137 -10.73 1.55 -15.92
CA ILE A 137 -12.18 1.73 -16.13
C ILE A 137 -12.53 3.16 -15.74
N GLY A 138 -12.98 3.97 -16.69
CA GLY A 138 -13.29 5.39 -16.45
C GLY A 138 -12.10 6.19 -15.89
N GLY A 139 -10.88 5.86 -16.31
CA GLY A 139 -9.65 6.48 -15.80
C GLY A 139 -9.18 5.99 -14.43
N GLN A 140 -9.94 5.10 -13.77
CA GLN A 140 -9.56 4.50 -12.49
C GLN A 140 -8.95 3.11 -12.70
N PRO A 141 -7.83 2.77 -12.03
CA PRO A 141 -7.33 1.41 -12.07
C PRO A 141 -8.27 0.51 -11.28
N HIS A 142 -8.43 -0.71 -11.78
CA HIS A 142 -9.27 -1.75 -11.21
C HIS A 142 -8.51 -3.07 -11.24
N ALA A 143 -8.64 -3.86 -10.19
CA ALA A 143 -8.07 -5.20 -10.12
C ALA A 143 -9.02 -6.16 -9.40
N GLN A 144 -9.04 -7.41 -9.85
CA GLN A 144 -9.76 -8.49 -9.20
C GLN A 144 -8.82 -9.68 -9.01
N PHE A 145 -8.90 -10.37 -7.88
CA PHE A 145 -8.25 -11.68 -7.70
C PHE A 145 -9.19 -12.68 -7.02
N ILE A 146 -8.94 -13.96 -7.28
CA ILE A 146 -9.56 -15.09 -6.61
C ILE A 146 -8.45 -16.05 -6.17
N ARG A 147 -8.40 -16.40 -4.89
CA ARG A 147 -7.55 -17.46 -4.34
C ARG A 147 -8.37 -18.72 -4.19
N VAL A 148 -8.05 -19.73 -4.98
CA VAL A 148 -8.68 -21.06 -4.88
C VAL A 148 -7.94 -21.85 -3.81
N ASN A 149 -8.58 -22.04 -2.66
CA ASN A 149 -8.11 -22.98 -1.65
C ASN A 149 -8.62 -24.37 -2.02
N LEU A 150 -7.80 -25.15 -2.72
CA LEU A 150 -8.04 -26.57 -2.99
C LEU A 150 -7.98 -27.40 -1.71
#